data_AF-A0A1I2FVU8-F1
#
_entry.id   AF-A0A1I2FVU8-F1
#
_cell.length_a   1.000
_cell.length_b   1.000
_cell.length_c   1.000
_cell.angle_alpha   90.00
_cell.angle_beta   90.00
_cell.angle_gamma   90.00
#
_symmetry.space_group_name_H-M   'P 1'
#
loop_
_entity.id
_entity.type
_entity.pdbx_description
1 polymer ?
#
loop_
_entity_poly.entity_id
_entity_poly.type
_entity_poly.pdbx_seq_one_letter_code
_entity_poly.pdbx_strand_id
1 'polypeptide(L)'
;MKEYENEVQNTVTVKEKENQVCDKWNKKIQDYENYVKEYLKNYKKSLQKNTVSLSKYPYMKIKSEALNKKLNKAMDNGLLTKTQIKKILKIQLKIVNKCCD
;
A
#
# COMPACT_ATOMS: atom_id res chain seq x y z
N MET A 1 -9.50 -6.52 43.28
CA MET A 1 -10.48 -6.65 42.17
C MET A 1 -10.44 -5.46 41.22
N LYS A 2 -10.56 -4.20 41.67
CA LYS A 2 -10.56 -3.00 40.79
C LYS A 2 -9.27 -2.76 39.95
N GLU A 3 -8.10 -3.20 40.43
CA GLU A 3 -6.84 -3.09 39.66
C GLU A 3 -6.76 -4.10 38.50
N TYR A 4 -7.30 -5.30 38.69
CA TYR A 4 -7.28 -6.36 37.68
C TYR A 4 -8.21 -6.04 36.50
N GLU A 5 -9.36 -5.41 36.77
CA GLU A 5 -10.30 -4.94 35.74
C GLU A 5 -9.71 -3.81 34.89
N ASN A 6 -8.94 -2.89 35.49
CA ASN A 6 -8.26 -1.80 34.79
C ASN A 6 -7.12 -2.29 33.88
N GLU A 7 -6.33 -3.28 34.32
CA GLU A 7 -5.28 -3.89 33.48
C GLU A 7 -5.88 -4.66 32.30
N VAL A 8 -6.99 -5.37 32.51
CA VAL A 8 -7.72 -6.07 31.44
C VAL A 8 -8.33 -5.08 30.46
N GLN A 9 -8.93 -3.97 30.91
CA GLN A 9 -9.45 -2.93 30.00
C GLN A 9 -8.35 -2.24 29.20
N ASN A 10 -7.19 -1.96 29.79
CA ASN A 10 -6.04 -1.38 29.08
C ASN A 10 -5.45 -2.33 28.03
N THR A 11 -5.33 -3.62 28.34
CA THR A 11 -4.79 -4.60 27.40
C THR A 11 -5.72 -4.87 26.21
N VAL A 12 -7.04 -4.83 26.42
CA VAL A 12 -8.04 -4.95 25.33
C VAL A 12 -8.00 -3.73 24.41
N THR A 13 -7.96 -2.50 24.96
CA THR A 13 -7.92 -1.27 24.16
C THR A 13 -6.63 -1.07 23.38
N VAL A 14 -5.48 -1.55 23.89
CA VAL A 14 -4.21 -1.53 23.16
C VAL A 14 -4.25 -2.48 21.96
N LYS A 15 -4.74 -3.73 22.15
CA LYS A 15 -4.86 -4.72 21.07
C LYS A 15 -5.81 -4.29 19.94
N GLU A 16 -6.93 -3.67 20.29
CA GLU A 16 -7.88 -3.14 19.28
C GLU A 16 -7.27 -2.02 18.43
N LYS A 17 -6.50 -1.11 19.05
CA LYS A 17 -5.78 -0.06 18.34
C LYS A 17 -4.67 -0.62 17.45
N GLU A 18 -3.91 -1.60 17.92
CA GLU A 18 -2.89 -2.29 17.12
C GLU A 18 -3.51 -2.99 15.90
N ASN A 19 -4.64 -3.69 16.07
CA ASN A 19 -5.37 -4.32 14.98
C ASN A 19 -5.89 -3.28 13.97
N GLN A 20 -6.49 -2.17 14.41
CA GLN A 20 -6.93 -1.09 13.51
C GLN A 20 -5.78 -0.45 12.74
N VAL A 21 -4.62 -0.23 13.38
CA VAL A 21 -3.44 0.32 12.71
C VAL A 21 -2.92 -0.66 11.66
N CYS A 22 -2.89 -1.96 11.97
CA CYS A 22 -2.51 -3.00 11.01
C CYS A 22 -3.45 -3.00 9.78
N ASP A 23 -4.75 -2.94 10.00
CA ASP A 23 -5.76 -2.95 8.93
C ASP A 23 -5.69 -1.71 8.03
N LYS A 24 -5.45 -0.53 8.62
CA LYS A 24 -5.26 0.72 7.85
C LYS A 24 -4.11 0.59 6.85
N TRP A 25 -2.97 0.04 7.26
CA TRP A 25 -1.81 -0.12 6.38
C TRP A 25 -2.02 -1.23 5.36
N ASN A 26 -2.66 -2.33 5.75
CA ASN A 26 -3.05 -3.40 4.82
C ASN A 26 -3.92 -2.86 3.67
N LYS A 27 -4.93 -2.04 3.99
CA LYS A 27 -5.79 -1.41 2.98
C LYS A 27 -5.00 -0.50 2.04
N LYS A 28 -4.11 0.34 2.58
CA LYS A 28 -3.25 1.22 1.74
C LYS A 28 -2.32 0.43 0.82
N ILE A 29 -1.79 -0.70 1.28
CA ILE A 29 -0.93 -1.58 0.46
C ILE A 29 -1.76 -2.23 -0.65
N GLN A 30 -2.99 -2.65 -0.35
CA GLN A 30 -3.91 -3.19 -1.35
C GLN A 30 -4.28 -2.15 -2.41
N ASP A 31 -4.62 -0.93 -1.99
CA ASP A 31 -4.89 0.19 -2.90
C ASP A 31 -3.67 0.47 -3.78
N TYR A 32 -2.48 0.50 -3.18
CA TYR A 32 -1.23 0.70 -3.92
C TYR A 32 -1.03 -0.38 -4.98
N GLU A 33 -1.21 -1.66 -4.62
CA GLU A 33 -1.12 -2.76 -5.58
C GLU A 33 -2.14 -2.62 -6.72
N ASN A 34 -3.37 -2.23 -6.40
CA ASN A 34 -4.44 -2.07 -7.40
C ASN A 34 -4.12 -0.94 -8.39
N TYR A 35 -3.67 0.22 -7.90
CA TYR A 35 -3.25 1.31 -8.78
C TYR A 35 -2.05 0.94 -9.65
N VAL A 36 -1.07 0.20 -9.11
CA VAL A 36 0.07 -0.29 -9.89
C VAL A 36 -0.38 -1.30 -10.96
N LYS A 37 -1.29 -2.22 -10.63
CA LYS A 37 -1.85 -3.18 -11.60
C LYS A 37 -2.51 -2.44 -12.77
N GLU A 38 -3.38 -1.47 -12.49
CA GLU A 38 -4.06 -0.71 -13.54
C GLU A 38 -3.12 0.24 -14.29
N TYR A 39 -2.12 0.84 -13.62
CA TYR A 39 -1.06 1.59 -14.28
C TYR A 39 -0.34 0.73 -15.33
N LEU A 40 0.24 -0.40 -14.92
CA LEU A 40 1.03 -1.25 -15.82
C LEU A 40 0.17 -1.83 -16.96
N LYS A 41 -1.09 -2.15 -16.69
CA LYS A 41 -2.05 -2.62 -17.69
C LYS A 41 -2.34 -1.55 -18.75
N ASN A 42 -2.66 -0.33 -18.33
CA ASN A 42 -2.96 0.77 -19.27
C ASN A 42 -1.68 1.25 -19.96
N TYR A 43 -0.52 1.22 -19.31
CA TYR A 43 0.77 1.50 -19.93
C TYR A 43 1.06 0.56 -21.11
N LYS A 44 0.92 -0.76 -20.91
CA LYS A 44 1.11 -1.72 -22.01
C LYS A 44 0.16 -1.46 -23.18
N LYS A 45 -1.10 -1.14 -22.89
CA LYS A 45 -2.10 -0.79 -23.93
C LYS A 45 -1.81 0.53 -24.62
N SER A 46 -1.26 1.53 -23.92
CA SER A 46 -0.89 2.80 -24.52
C SER A 46 0.25 2.68 -25.52
N LEU A 47 1.20 1.76 -25.29
CA LEU A 47 2.24 1.42 -26.27
C LEU A 47 1.65 0.86 -27.58
N GLN A 48 0.46 0.25 -27.50
CA GLN A 48 -0.30 -0.23 -28.65
C GLN A 48 -1.24 0.85 -29.24
N LYS A 49 -0.96 2.13 -28.98
CA LYS A 49 -1.74 3.30 -29.46
C LYS A 49 -3.20 3.33 -29.00
N ASN A 50 -3.54 2.63 -27.92
CA ASN A 50 -4.89 2.72 -27.33
C ASN A 50 -5.11 4.09 -26.66
N THR A 51 -5.92 4.94 -27.27
CA THR A 51 -6.17 6.33 -26.85
C THR A 51 -6.78 6.45 -25.45
N VAL A 52 -7.69 5.55 -25.09
CA VAL A 52 -8.27 5.48 -23.73
C VAL A 52 -7.19 5.17 -22.70
N SER A 53 -6.25 4.29 -23.04
CA SER A 53 -5.18 3.90 -22.12
C SER A 53 -4.10 4.98 -22.03
N LEU A 54 -3.83 5.69 -23.13
CA LEU A 54 -2.92 6.85 -23.18
C LEU A 54 -3.32 7.93 -22.17
N SER A 55 -4.62 8.18 -21.97
CA SER A 55 -5.11 9.14 -20.97
C SER A 55 -5.22 8.56 -19.55
N LYS A 56 -5.49 7.25 -19.41
CA LYS A 56 -5.69 6.61 -18.10
C LYS A 56 -4.41 6.25 -17.37
N TYR A 57 -3.39 5.77 -18.07
CA TYR A 57 -2.16 5.30 -17.40
C TYR A 57 -1.47 6.39 -16.55
N PRO A 58 -1.40 7.68 -16.98
CA PRO A 58 -0.76 8.73 -16.18
C PRO A 58 -1.49 8.98 -14.86
N TYR A 59 -2.84 8.96 -14.89
CA TYR A 59 -3.65 9.10 -13.68
C TYR A 59 -3.39 7.97 -12.68
N MET A 60 -3.35 6.72 -13.16
CA MET A 60 -3.06 5.57 -12.29
C MET A 60 -1.65 5.62 -11.72
N LYS A 61 -0.67 6.04 -12.53
CA LYS A 61 0.72 6.24 -12.10
C LYS A 61 0.79 7.24 -10.95
N ILE A 62 0.21 8.43 -11.10
CA ILE A 62 0.22 9.48 -10.07
C ILE A 62 -0.41 8.99 -8.76
N LYS A 63 -1.54 8.27 -8.83
CA LYS A 63 -2.18 7.69 -7.64
C LYS A 63 -1.30 6.65 -6.97
N SER A 64 -0.63 5.77 -7.73
CA SER A 64 0.30 4.79 -7.18
C SER A 64 1.52 5.45 -6.52
N GLU A 65 2.08 6.49 -7.12
CA GLU A 65 3.25 7.23 -6.58
C GLU A 65 2.90 7.95 -5.28
N ALA A 66 1.71 8.55 -5.21
CA ALA A 66 1.22 9.19 -3.99
C ALA A 66 1.05 8.19 -2.84
N LEU A 67 0.57 6.97 -3.12
CA LEU A 67 0.48 5.91 -2.13
C LEU A 67 1.85 5.37 -1.73
N ASN A 68 2.75 5.16 -2.70
CA ASN A 68 4.12 4.73 -2.44
C ASN A 68 4.84 5.72 -1.50
N LYS A 69 4.69 7.03 -1.74
CA LYS A 69 5.25 8.07 -0.85
C LYS A 69 4.71 7.99 0.57
N LYS A 70 3.40 7.72 0.74
CA LYS A 70 2.79 7.56 2.08
C LYS A 70 3.26 6.28 2.78
N LEU A 71 3.46 5.20 2.02
CA LEU A 71 3.93 3.91 2.54
C LEU A 71 5.41 3.96 2.93
N ASN A 72 6.26 4.63 2.14
CA ASN A 72 7.67 4.85 2.50
C ASN A 72 7.79 5.67 3.78
N LYS A 73 7.04 6.78 3.92
CA LYS A 73 7.01 7.52 5.19
C LYS A 73 6.57 6.67 6.39
N ALA A 74 5.64 5.73 6.18
CA ALA A 74 5.21 4.83 7.23
C ALA A 74 6.29 3.81 7.59
N MET A 75 7.01 3.31 6.59
CA MET A 75 8.16 2.43 6.76
C MET A 75 9.28 3.13 7.54
N ASP A 76 9.63 4.36 7.15
CA ASP A 76 10.68 5.17 7.80
C ASP A 76 10.35 5.47 9.27
N ASN A 77 9.07 5.63 9.58
CA ASN A 77 8.59 5.84 10.95
C ASN A 77 8.36 4.54 11.74
N GLY A 78 8.73 3.38 11.20
CA GLY A 78 8.56 2.08 11.88
C GLY A 78 7.10 1.65 12.07
N LEU A 79 6.15 2.22 11.31
CA LEU A 79 4.71 1.97 11.46
C LEU A 79 4.22 0.71 10.72
N LEU A 80 5.12 0.03 10.01
CA LEU A 80 4.81 -1.13 9.19
C LEU A 80 5.49 -2.39 9.72
N THR A 81 4.78 -3.51 9.62
CA THR A 81 5.36 -4.82 9.91
C THR A 81 6.31 -5.28 8.80
N LYS A 82 7.21 -6.22 9.11
CA LYS A 82 8.11 -6.85 8.12
C LYS A 82 7.35 -7.43 6.92
N THR A 83 6.18 -8.04 7.17
CA THR A 83 5.32 -8.61 6.12
C THR A 83 4.77 -7.53 5.18
N GLN A 84 4.36 -6.39 5.74
CA GLN A 84 3.87 -5.25 4.98
C GLN A 84 4.98 -4.62 4.12
N ILE A 85 6.18 -4.44 4.68
CA ILE A 85 7.36 -3.96 3.95
C ILE A 85 7.71 -4.88 2.79
N LYS A 86 7.75 -6.20 3.02
CA LYS A 86 8.02 -7.19 1.96
C LYS A 86 7.00 -7.11 0.81
N LYS A 87 5.72 -6.87 1.11
CA LYS A 87 4.69 -6.66 0.07
C LYS A 87 4.96 -5.40 -0.75
N ILE A 88 5.31 -4.29 -0.10
CA ILE A 88 5.62 -3.02 -0.77
C ILE A 88 6.81 -3.19 -1.72
N LEU A 89 7.91 -3.77 -1.24
CA LEU A 89 9.11 -4.04 -2.06
C LEU A 89 8.78 -4.94 -3.26
N LYS A 90 7.95 -5.97 -3.06
CA LYS A 90 7.49 -6.83 -4.16
C LYS A 90 6.69 -6.06 -5.22
N ILE A 91 5.88 -5.10 -4.82
CA ILE A 91 5.13 -4.24 -5.76
C ILE A 91 6.09 -3.31 -6.52
N GLN A 92 7.06 -2.70 -5.83
CA GLN A 92 8.07 -1.84 -6.47
C GLN A 92 8.91 -2.61 -7.48
N LEU A 93 9.34 -3.82 -7.15
CA LEU A 93 10.08 -4.70 -8.07
C LEU A 93 9.25 -5.05 -9.32
N LYS A 94 7.94 -5.30 -9.18
CA LYS A 94 7.07 -5.52 -10.35
C LYS A 94 7.05 -4.33 -11.30
N ILE A 95 7.13 -3.10 -10.79
CA ILE A 95 7.18 -1.89 -11.63
C ILE A 95 8.50 -1.86 -12.39
N VAL A 96 9.62 -2.02 -11.69
CA VAL A 96 10.97 -2.00 -12.31
C VAL A 96 11.04 -3.03 -13.43
N ASN A 97 10.68 -4.28 -13.16
CA ASN A 97 10.74 -5.34 -14.19
C ASN A 97 9.88 -4.97 -15.40
N LYS A 98 8.62 -4.53 -15.20
CA LYS A 98 7.73 -4.24 -16.35
C LYS A 98 8.04 -2.96 -17.12
N CYS A 99 8.79 -2.03 -16.54
CA CYS A 99 9.14 -0.77 -17.19
C CYS A 99 10.55 -0.80 -17.80
N CYS A 100 11.41 -1.72 -17.36
CA CYS A 100 12.78 -1.87 -17.84
C CYS A 100 12.99 -3.08 -18.76
N ASP A 101 11.96 -3.93 -18.93
CA ASP A 101 11.87 -4.94 -20.00
C ASP A 101 11.44 -4.31 -21.34
#